data_AF-T0L7R9-F1
#
_entry.id   AF-T0L7R9-F1
#
_cell.length_a   1.000
_cell.length_b   1.000
_cell.length_c   1.000
_cell.angle_alpha   90.00
_cell.angle_beta   90.00
_cell.angle_gamma   90.00
#
_symmetry.space_group_name_H-M   'P 1'
#
loop_
_entity.id
_entity.type
_entity.pdbx_description
1 polymer ?
#
loop_
_entity_poly.entity_id
_entity_poly.type
_entity_poly.pdbx_seq_one_letter_code
_entity_poly.pdbx_strand_id
1 'polypeptide(L)'
;MFNNLDDVVKRIKAFRGDKKIDHENADDTENTITKFAVEMVDQARKNIFDPVVGREQEILEIIEILGKKTKSNAIMVGKPGVGKTAIVNGIAQKIAKGEAPGLKNAKIYNVDVGSMIAGTCHRGDFESRLKELIKEATETPNVILFIDEIHIILGAGKTSDSAMDAANLLKTRTG
;
A
#
# COMPACT_ATOMS: atom_id res chain seq x y z
N MET A 1 -5.05 -39.53 5.93
CA MET A 1 -4.34 -39.65 7.22
C MET A 1 -2.88 -39.33 6.95
N PHE A 2 -2.35 -38.26 7.54
CA PHE A 2 -0.99 -37.77 7.31
C PHE A 2 -0.04 -38.46 8.30
N ASN A 3 0.94 -39.23 7.82
CA ASN A 3 1.75 -40.11 8.68
C ASN A 3 3.26 -39.81 8.67
N ASN A 4 3.71 -38.64 8.22
CA ASN A 4 5.05 -38.17 8.57
C ASN A 4 5.20 -36.65 8.36
N LEU A 5 5.93 -36.00 9.27
CA LEU A 5 6.35 -34.59 9.18
C LEU A 5 7.15 -34.32 7.90
N ASP A 6 7.90 -35.31 7.42
CA ASP A 6 8.67 -35.22 6.18
C ASP A 6 7.79 -35.01 4.94
N ASP A 7 6.61 -35.63 4.89
CA ASP A 7 5.67 -35.46 3.76
C ASP A 7 5.06 -34.06 3.73
N VAL A 8 4.86 -33.46 4.91
CA VAL A 8 4.39 -32.08 5.05
C VAL A 8 5.48 -31.11 4.57
N VAL A 9 6.73 -31.31 5.01
CA VAL A 9 7.88 -30.48 4.59
C VAL A 9 8.12 -30.60 3.08
N LYS A 10 8.01 -31.81 2.53
CA LYS A 10 8.20 -32.06 1.09
C LYS A 10 7.11 -31.40 0.25
N ARG A 11 5.85 -31.37 0.72
CA ARG A 11 4.76 -30.63 0.07
C ARG A 11 4.92 -29.12 0.19
N ILE A 12 5.38 -28.59 1.32
CA ILE A 12 5.68 -27.16 1.47
C ILE A 12 6.80 -26.73 0.51
N LYS A 13 7.83 -27.56 0.33
CA LYS A 13 8.89 -27.33 -0.67
C LYS A 13 8.37 -27.42 -2.10
N ALA A 14 7.49 -28.38 -2.40
CA ALA A 14 6.88 -28.52 -3.72
C ALA A 14 5.90 -27.36 -4.06
N PHE A 15 5.23 -26.78 -3.06
CA PHE A 15 4.38 -25.60 -3.23
C PHE A 15 5.21 -24.31 -3.36
N ARG A 16 6.38 -24.26 -2.71
CA ARG A 16 7.46 -23.28 -2.96
C ARG A 16 8.26 -23.64 -4.22
N GLY A 17 7.55 -23.95 -5.30
CA GLY A 17 8.15 -24.22 -6.61
C GLY A 17 9.14 -23.13 -6.98
N ASP A 18 10.27 -23.57 -7.52
CA ASP A 18 11.38 -22.78 -8.04
C ASP A 18 10.91 -21.62 -8.93
N LYS A 19 10.60 -20.48 -8.31
CA LYS A 19 10.71 -19.20 -9.00
C LYS A 19 12.18 -18.82 -8.93
N LYS A 20 12.93 -19.25 -9.95
CA LYS A 20 14.14 -18.54 -10.35
C LYS A 20 13.72 -17.09 -10.54
N ILE A 21 14.14 -16.28 -9.58
CA ILE A 21 14.10 -14.84 -9.68
C ILE A 21 15.25 -14.55 -10.64
N ASP A 22 14.92 -14.36 -11.92
CA ASP A 22 15.89 -13.89 -12.90
C ASP A 22 16.27 -12.46 -12.47
N HIS A 23 17.26 -12.37 -11.60
CA HIS A 23 17.88 -11.12 -11.17
C HIS A 23 18.82 -10.66 -12.28
N GLU A 24 18.28 -9.95 -13.25
CA GLU A 24 19.05 -8.94 -13.94
C GLU A 24 18.41 -7.58 -13.66
N ASN A 25 19.12 -6.79 -12.84
CA ASN A 25 18.85 -5.40 -12.47
C ASN A 25 17.82 -5.19 -11.33
N ALA A 26 18.15 -5.65 -10.13
CA ALA A 26 17.59 -5.05 -8.91
C ALA A 26 18.75 -4.40 -8.16
N ASP A 27 18.77 -3.07 -8.20
CA ASP A 27 19.64 -2.24 -7.38
C ASP A 27 19.44 -2.64 -5.91
N ASP A 28 20.52 -3.07 -5.26
CA ASP A 28 20.55 -3.82 -4.00
C ASP A 28 20.44 -2.86 -2.79
N THR A 29 19.45 -1.96 -2.85
CA THR A 29 18.98 -1.17 -1.72
C THR A 29 17.53 -1.53 -1.45
N GLU A 30 17.31 -2.24 -0.35
CA GLU A 30 15.97 -2.57 0.15
C GLU A 30 15.23 -1.27 0.50
N ASN A 31 14.47 -0.76 -0.47
CA ASN A 31 13.67 0.45 -0.43
C ASN A 31 12.72 0.44 0.80
N THR A 32 12.64 1.52 1.57
CA THR A 32 11.88 1.56 2.84
C THR A 32 10.38 1.35 2.58
N ILE A 33 9.87 1.80 1.43
CA ILE A 33 8.50 1.49 0.98
C ILE A 33 8.31 -0.03 0.91
N THR A 34 9.25 -0.79 0.36
CA THR A 34 9.10 -2.25 0.22
C THR A 34 9.17 -3.02 1.54
N LYS A 35 9.71 -2.40 2.61
CA LYS A 35 9.71 -2.98 3.97
C LYS A 35 8.36 -2.88 4.66
N PHE A 36 7.63 -1.79 4.41
CA PHE A 36 6.38 -1.49 5.13
C PHE A 36 5.16 -1.46 4.22
N ALA A 37 5.30 -1.79 2.93
CA ALA A 37 4.20 -1.73 2.00
C ALA A 37 4.35 -2.74 0.85
N VAL A 38 3.21 -3.06 0.24
CA VAL A 38 3.13 -4.06 -0.84
C VAL A 38 2.60 -3.40 -2.11
N GLU A 39 3.27 -3.61 -3.25
CA GLU A 39 2.86 -3.05 -4.54
C GLU A 39 1.60 -3.74 -5.09
N MET A 40 0.49 -3.01 -5.15
CA MET A 40 -0.80 -3.52 -5.61
C MET A 40 -0.89 -3.61 -7.15
N VAL A 41 -0.21 -2.73 -7.89
CA VAL A 41 -0.27 -2.74 -9.37
C VAL A 41 0.42 -3.98 -9.93
N ASP A 42 1.56 -4.37 -9.36
CA ASP A 42 2.21 -5.64 -9.66
C ASP A 42 1.33 -6.86 -9.31
N GLN A 43 0.65 -6.85 -8.17
CA GLN A 43 -0.35 -7.89 -7.84
C GLN A 43 -1.48 -7.96 -8.87
N ALA A 44 -1.96 -6.81 -9.34
CA ALA A 44 -2.97 -6.74 -10.38
C ALA A 44 -2.47 -7.29 -11.72
N ARG A 45 -1.23 -6.99 -12.14
CA ARG A 45 -0.60 -7.57 -13.35
C ARG A 45 -0.50 -9.11 -13.25
N LYS A 46 -0.32 -9.62 -12.04
CA LYS A 46 -0.27 -11.06 -11.74
C LYS A 46 -1.66 -11.71 -11.58
N ASN A 47 -2.74 -10.97 -11.81
CA ASN A 47 -4.14 -11.42 -11.63
C ASN A 47 -4.43 -11.97 -10.23
N ILE A 48 -3.80 -11.39 -9.20
CA ILE A 48 -4.05 -11.78 -7.80
C ILE A 48 -5.42 -11.30 -7.32
N PHE A 49 -5.91 -10.18 -7.85
CA PHE A 49 -7.20 -9.60 -7.47
C PHE A 49 -8.32 -10.10 -8.37
N ASP A 50 -9.47 -10.43 -7.76
CA ASP A 50 -10.71 -10.68 -8.49
C ASP A 50 -11.16 -9.43 -9.28
N PRO A 51 -11.88 -9.61 -10.41
CA PRO A 51 -12.48 -8.50 -11.13
C PRO A 51 -13.44 -7.69 -10.24
N VAL A 52 -13.29 -6.37 -10.23
CA VAL A 52 -14.16 -5.48 -9.45
C VAL A 52 -15.41 -5.16 -10.26
N VAL A 53 -16.59 -5.45 -9.71
CA VAL A 53 -17.88 -5.25 -10.37
C VAL A 53 -18.68 -4.16 -9.66
N GLY A 54 -19.32 -3.28 -10.44
CA GLY A 54 -20.27 -2.28 -9.92
C GLY A 54 -19.65 -1.10 -9.17
N ARG A 55 -18.34 -0.87 -9.30
CA ARG A 55 -17.60 0.25 -8.66
C ARG A 55 -16.94 1.21 -9.66
N GLU A 56 -17.39 1.17 -10.91
CA GLU A 56 -16.73 1.89 -12.01
C GLU A 56 -16.74 3.41 -11.78
N GLN A 57 -17.84 3.95 -11.27
CA GLN A 57 -17.96 5.38 -10.99
C GLN A 57 -16.98 5.84 -9.90
N GLU A 58 -16.92 5.12 -8.78
CA GLU A 58 -16.03 5.46 -7.68
C GLU A 58 -14.55 5.30 -8.08
N ILE A 59 -14.22 4.26 -8.86
CA ILE A 59 -12.87 4.06 -9.40
C ILE A 59 -12.46 5.25 -10.26
N LEU A 60 -13.30 5.67 -11.20
CA LEU A 60 -13.00 6.78 -12.11
C LEU A 60 -12.89 8.12 -11.36
N GLU A 61 -13.74 8.37 -10.38
CA GLU A 61 -13.69 9.58 -9.55
C GLU A 61 -12.37 9.68 -8.78
N ILE A 62 -11.91 8.57 -8.18
CA ILE A 62 -10.63 8.57 -7.45
C ILE A 62 -9.46 8.73 -8.41
N ILE A 63 -9.48 8.09 -9.59
CA ILE A 63 -8.45 8.28 -10.62
C ILE A 63 -8.33 9.76 -11.00
N GLU A 64 -9.46 10.45 -11.19
CA GLU A 64 -9.48 11.87 -11.51
C GLU A 64 -8.93 12.73 -10.36
N ILE A 65 -9.32 12.45 -9.11
CA ILE A 65 -8.81 13.17 -7.93
C ILE A 65 -7.30 13.02 -7.80
N LEU A 66 -6.79 11.79 -7.89
CA LEU A 66 -5.38 11.48 -7.73
C LEU A 66 -4.53 11.96 -8.93
N GLY A 67 -5.12 12.06 -10.13
CA GLY A 67 -4.44 12.55 -11.34
C GLY A 67 -4.19 14.06 -11.38
N LYS A 68 -4.62 14.82 -10.37
CA LYS A 68 -4.40 16.28 -10.28
C LYS A 68 -2.95 16.59 -9.94
N LYS A 69 -2.42 17.71 -10.45
CA LYS A 69 -1.05 18.17 -10.16
C LYS A 69 -0.83 18.60 -8.71
N THR A 70 -1.89 19.03 -8.02
CA THR A 70 -1.84 19.51 -6.63
C THR A 70 -3.03 18.98 -5.84
N LYS A 71 -2.85 18.81 -4.53
CA LYS A 71 -3.88 18.30 -3.60
C LYS A 71 -4.50 16.97 -4.05
N SER A 72 -3.67 16.07 -4.58
CA SER A 72 -4.05 14.74 -5.11
C SER A 72 -4.24 13.70 -4.01
N ASN A 73 -4.94 14.05 -2.93
CA ASN A 73 -5.26 13.11 -1.84
C ASN A 73 -6.76 12.75 -1.91
N ALA A 74 -7.07 11.47 -1.80
CA ALA A 74 -8.45 10.96 -1.76
C ALA A 74 -8.72 10.26 -0.43
N ILE A 75 -9.92 10.47 0.14
CA ILE A 75 -10.37 9.76 1.34
C ILE A 75 -11.73 9.09 1.07
N MET A 76 -11.79 7.77 1.30
CA MET A 76 -13.02 7.00 1.12
C MET A 76 -13.73 6.82 2.47
N VAL A 77 -14.90 7.43 2.62
CA VAL A 77 -15.73 7.34 3.84
C VAL A 77 -16.88 6.35 3.61
N GLY A 78 -17.19 5.55 4.63
CA GLY A 78 -18.17 4.47 4.53
C GLY A 78 -18.03 3.47 5.67
N LYS A 79 -19.07 2.66 5.89
CA LYS A 79 -19.08 1.61 6.93
C LYS A 79 -17.99 0.56 6.67
N PRO A 80 -17.48 -0.13 7.70
CA PRO A 80 -16.61 -1.29 7.51
C PRO A 80 -17.27 -2.35 6.62
N GLY A 81 -16.47 -3.04 5.79
CA GLY A 81 -16.94 -4.13 4.94
C GLY A 81 -17.67 -3.72 3.65
N VAL A 82 -17.85 -2.43 3.35
CA VAL A 82 -18.49 -1.98 2.09
C VAL A 82 -17.62 -2.15 0.84
N GLY A 83 -16.38 -2.61 0.99
CA GLY A 83 -15.45 -2.87 -0.11
C GLY A 83 -14.63 -1.67 -0.58
N LYS A 84 -14.21 -0.78 0.33
CA LYS A 84 -13.30 0.35 -0.01
C LYS A 84 -11.98 -0.13 -0.61
N THR A 85 -11.40 -1.19 -0.04
CA THR A 85 -10.20 -1.86 -0.55
C THR A 85 -10.42 -2.41 -1.97
N ALA A 86 -11.63 -2.89 -2.29
CA ALA A 86 -11.95 -3.37 -3.63
C ALA A 86 -11.91 -2.25 -4.68
N ILE A 87 -12.27 -1.01 -4.31
CA ILE A 87 -12.14 0.15 -5.20
C ILE A 87 -10.66 0.37 -5.56
N VAL A 88 -9.75 0.29 -4.57
CA VAL A 88 -8.30 0.44 -4.79
C VAL A 88 -7.73 -0.69 -5.64
N ASN A 89 -8.18 -1.93 -5.44
CA ASN A 89 -7.84 -3.05 -6.32
C ASN A 89 -8.26 -2.78 -7.77
N GLY A 90 -9.45 -2.20 -7.97
CA GLY A 90 -9.96 -1.82 -9.28
C GLY A 90 -9.12 -0.72 -9.94
N ILE A 91 -8.67 0.27 -9.17
CA ILE A 91 -7.72 1.29 -9.64
C ILE A 91 -6.39 0.63 -10.06
N ALA A 92 -5.85 -0.28 -9.24
CA ALA A 92 -4.62 -1.00 -9.55
C ALA A 92 -4.76 -1.83 -10.85
N GLN A 93 -5.90 -2.50 -11.05
CA GLN A 93 -6.22 -3.22 -12.29
C GLN A 93 -6.28 -2.27 -13.50
N LYS A 94 -6.90 -1.09 -13.38
CA LYS A 94 -6.93 -0.11 -14.48
C LYS A 94 -5.54 0.43 -14.81
N ILE A 95 -4.73 0.74 -13.80
CA ILE A 95 -3.34 1.18 -14.02
C ILE A 95 -2.53 0.08 -14.71
N ALA A 96 -2.67 -1.18 -14.26
CA ALA A 96 -1.97 -2.33 -14.85
C ALA A 96 -2.32 -2.52 -16.34
N LYS A 97 -3.57 -2.22 -16.74
CA LYS A 97 -4.05 -2.28 -18.12
C LYS A 97 -3.75 -1.00 -18.93
N GLY A 98 -3.24 0.06 -18.32
CA GLY A 98 -3.07 1.36 -18.97
C GLY A 98 -4.37 2.16 -19.16
N GLU A 99 -5.45 1.78 -18.48
CA GLU A 99 -6.79 2.34 -18.54
C GLU A 99 -7.08 3.39 -17.45
N ALA A 100 -6.03 3.99 -16.87
CA ALA A 100 -6.13 5.02 -15.82
C ALA A 100 -5.50 6.34 -16.30
N PRO A 101 -6.25 7.21 -17.00
CA PRO A 101 -5.79 8.55 -17.37
C PRO A 101 -5.36 9.34 -16.12
N GLY A 102 -4.26 10.09 -16.20
CA GLY A 102 -3.71 10.85 -15.06
C GLY A 102 -2.86 10.02 -14.08
N LEU A 103 -3.01 8.69 -14.06
CA LEU A 103 -2.23 7.77 -13.21
C LEU A 103 -1.41 6.77 -14.02
N LYS A 104 -1.04 7.13 -15.26
CA LYS A 104 -0.23 6.25 -16.11
C LYS A 104 1.11 5.94 -15.43
N ASN A 105 1.46 4.65 -15.41
CA ASN A 105 2.67 4.13 -14.78
C ASN A 105 2.76 4.37 -13.26
N ALA A 106 1.64 4.75 -12.61
CA ALA A 106 1.64 4.90 -11.17
C ALA A 106 1.85 3.55 -10.47
N LYS A 107 2.52 3.58 -9.32
CA LYS A 107 2.62 2.46 -8.40
C LYS A 107 1.73 2.73 -7.20
N ILE A 108 0.94 1.75 -6.79
CA ILE A 108 0.14 1.82 -5.56
C ILE A 108 0.79 0.90 -4.54
N TYR A 109 1.14 1.44 -3.38
CA TYR A 109 1.68 0.68 -2.26
C TYR A 109 0.66 0.65 -1.12
N ASN A 110 0.21 -0.55 -0.74
CA ASN A 110 -0.61 -0.74 0.45
C ASN A 110 0.30 -0.77 1.69
N VAL A 111 0.16 0.23 2.55
CA VAL A 111 0.99 0.41 3.74
C VAL A 111 0.49 -0.49 4.86
N ASP A 112 1.36 -1.38 5.34
CA ASP A 112 1.14 -2.19 6.51
C ASP A 112 1.50 -1.41 7.79
N VAL A 113 0.50 -0.69 8.30
CA VAL A 113 0.59 0.05 9.56
C VAL A 113 0.92 -0.89 10.73
N GLY A 114 0.49 -2.15 10.68
CA GLY A 114 0.80 -3.15 11.72
C GLY A 114 2.30 -3.43 11.81
N SER A 115 2.96 -3.66 10.66
CA SER A 115 4.41 -3.84 10.59
C SER A 115 5.19 -2.61 11.04
N MET A 116 4.66 -1.40 10.81
CA MET A 116 5.30 -0.16 11.29
C MET A 116 5.26 -0.02 12.81
N ILE A 117 4.18 -0.50 13.45
CA ILE A 117 3.98 -0.47 14.91
C ILE A 117 4.70 -1.65 15.59
N ALA A 118 4.80 -2.80 14.91
CA ALA A 118 5.43 -4.00 15.44
C ALA A 118 6.90 -3.77 15.81
N GLY A 119 7.29 -4.30 16.98
CA GLY A 119 8.65 -4.23 17.49
C GLY A 119 9.12 -2.85 17.95
N THR A 120 8.22 -1.86 18.01
CA THR A 120 8.53 -0.54 18.58
C THR A 120 8.18 -0.51 20.06
N CYS A 121 9.18 -0.28 20.91
CA CYS A 121 8.98 -0.01 22.33
C CYS A 121 8.68 1.48 22.58
N HIS A 122 9.01 2.35 21.61
CA HIS A 122 8.85 3.80 21.70
C HIS A 122 8.01 4.33 20.53
N ARG A 123 7.02 5.19 20.82
CA ARG A 123 6.11 5.77 19.83
C ARG A 123 6.80 6.61 18.75
N GLY A 124 7.95 7.18 19.08
CA GLY A 124 8.77 7.96 18.13
C GLY A 124 9.29 7.12 16.96
N ASP A 125 9.45 5.81 17.14
CA ASP A 125 9.94 4.92 16.09
C ASP A 125 8.91 4.77 14.95
N PHE A 126 7.62 4.69 15.30
CA PHE A 126 6.53 4.67 14.33
C PHE A 126 6.51 5.96 13.50
N GLU A 127 6.64 7.11 14.15
CA GLU A 127 6.66 8.41 13.46
C GLU A 127 7.88 8.55 12.55
N SER A 128 9.06 8.07 12.98
CA SER A 128 10.26 8.08 12.13
C SER A 128 10.06 7.23 10.89
N ARG A 129 9.55 6.00 11.05
CA ARG A 129 9.25 5.08 9.93
C ARG A 129 8.24 5.69 8.97
N LEU A 130 7.20 6.36 9.48
CA LEU A 130 6.20 7.03 8.64
C LEU A 130 6.79 8.24 7.89
N LYS A 131 7.65 9.03 8.54
CA LYS A 131 8.36 10.13 7.89
C LYS A 131 9.28 9.63 6.78
N GLU A 132 10.03 8.57 7.04
CA GLU A 132 10.92 7.93 6.05
C GLU A 132 10.11 7.41 4.85
N LEU A 133 9.00 6.71 5.11
CA LEU A 133 8.10 6.21 4.06
C LEU A 133 7.53 7.34 3.20
N ILE A 134 7.03 8.42 3.81
CA ILE A 134 6.48 9.57 3.10
C ILE A 134 7.57 10.27 2.27
N LYS A 135 8.76 10.44 2.85
CA LYS A 135 9.90 11.05 2.15
C LYS A 135 10.26 10.27 0.89
N GLU A 136 10.43 8.96 1.01
CA GLU A 136 10.77 8.10 -0.12
C GLU A 136 9.66 8.07 -1.18
N ALA A 137 8.40 8.03 -0.77
CA ALA A 137 7.26 8.12 -1.68
C ALA A 137 7.20 9.46 -2.41
N THR A 138 7.63 10.56 -1.77
CA THR A 138 7.68 11.89 -2.39
C THR A 138 8.84 12.04 -3.37
N GLU A 139 9.97 11.39 -3.10
CA GLU A 139 11.15 11.38 -3.97
C GLU A 139 10.98 10.41 -5.15
N THR A 140 10.04 9.47 -5.06
CA THR A 140 9.73 8.51 -6.13
C THR A 140 8.61 9.02 -7.03
N PRO A 141 8.82 9.10 -8.36
CA PRO A 141 7.78 9.58 -9.27
C PRO A 141 6.60 8.60 -9.35
N ASN A 142 5.39 9.16 -9.45
CA ASN A 142 4.13 8.43 -9.66
C ASN A 142 3.83 7.36 -8.59
N VAL A 143 4.11 7.65 -7.32
CA VAL A 143 3.76 6.77 -6.20
C VAL A 143 2.47 7.21 -5.53
N ILE A 144 1.61 6.23 -5.22
CA ILE A 144 0.40 6.38 -4.41
C ILE A 144 0.57 5.49 -3.18
N LEU A 145 0.43 6.09 -2.00
CA LEU A 145 0.33 5.36 -0.75
C LEU A 145 -1.14 5.10 -0.43
N PHE A 146 -1.49 3.84 -0.22
CA PHE A 146 -2.81 3.44 0.24
C PHE A 146 -2.75 2.98 1.70
N ILE A 147 -3.64 3.55 2.52
CA ILE A 147 -3.79 3.21 3.93
C ILE A 147 -5.27 2.88 4.13
N ASP A 148 -5.59 1.63 4.41
CA ASP A 148 -6.99 1.19 4.55
C ASP A 148 -7.66 1.86 5.77
N GLU A 149 -6.95 1.86 6.90
CA GLU A 149 -7.45 2.36 8.18
C GLU A 149 -6.63 3.55 8.67
N ILE A 150 -6.81 4.71 8.01
CA ILE A 150 -6.12 5.96 8.38
C ILE A 150 -6.33 6.36 9.85
N HIS A 151 -7.44 5.92 10.45
CA HIS A 151 -7.76 6.20 11.84
C HIS A 151 -6.80 5.52 12.82
N ILE A 152 -6.15 4.41 12.45
CA ILE A 152 -5.10 3.77 13.26
C ILE A 152 -3.93 4.74 13.43
N ILE A 153 -3.51 5.40 12.34
CA ILE A 153 -2.43 6.38 12.35
C ILE A 153 -2.82 7.60 13.20
N LEU A 154 -4.06 8.08 13.06
CA LEU A 154 -4.58 9.19 13.87
C LEU A 154 -4.72 8.83 15.36
N GLY A 155 -5.01 7.56 15.66
CA GLY A 155 -5.17 7.04 17.01
C GLY A 155 -3.84 6.77 17.72
N ALA A 156 -2.82 6.31 16.98
CA ALA A 156 -1.48 6.06 17.51
C ALA A 156 -0.82 7.34 18.08
N GLY A 157 -1.19 8.52 17.59
CA GLY A 157 -0.75 9.82 18.13
C GLY A 157 -1.61 10.39 19.27
N LYS A 158 -2.71 9.76 19.69
CA LYS A 158 -3.80 10.40 20.44
C LYS A 158 -3.82 10.22 21.96
N THR A 159 -2.69 10.02 22.63
CA THR A 159 -2.66 10.24 24.10
C THR A 159 -2.32 11.69 24.41
N SER A 160 -3.37 12.45 24.66
CA SER A 160 -3.47 13.76 25.34
C SER A 160 -2.66 14.97 24.84
N ASP A 161 -1.44 14.84 24.30
CA ASP A 161 -0.64 15.99 23.79
C ASP A 161 -0.14 15.83 22.33
N SER A 162 -0.14 14.63 21.75
CA SER A 162 0.52 14.35 20.45
C SER A 162 -0.43 14.18 19.26
N ALA A 163 -1.75 14.31 19.45
CA ALA A 163 -2.73 14.21 18.35
C ALA A 163 -2.51 15.30 17.28
N MET A 164 -1.80 16.37 17.66
CA MET A 164 -1.41 17.47 16.79
C MET A 164 -0.28 17.09 15.81
N ASP A 165 0.56 16.09 16.11
CA ASP A 165 1.77 15.82 15.33
C ASP A 165 1.54 14.94 14.10
N ALA A 166 0.75 13.87 14.18
CA ALA A 166 0.44 13.03 13.02
C ALA A 166 -0.29 13.82 11.90
N ALA A 167 -1.16 14.76 12.28
CA ALA A 167 -1.81 15.66 11.35
C ALA A 167 -0.82 16.65 10.69
N ASN A 168 0.21 17.08 11.42
CA ASN A 168 1.29 17.93 10.87
C ASN A 168 2.15 17.16 9.86
N LEU A 169 2.43 15.87 10.07
CA LEU A 169 3.17 15.03 9.12
C LEU A 169 2.49 14.91 7.75
N LEU A 170 1.15 14.90 7.74
CA LEU A 170 0.36 14.86 6.50
C LEU A 170 0.16 16.25 5.88
N LYS A 171 0.33 17.31 6.67
CA LYS A 171 0.19 18.71 6.24
C LYS A 171 1.48 19.25 5.61
N THR A 172 2.64 18.65 5.91
CA THR A 172 3.92 19.09 5.35
C THR A 172 3.99 18.84 3.84
N ARG A 173 3.87 19.95 3.10
CA ARG A 173 4.06 20.16 1.66
C ARG A 173 2.82 19.98 0.77
N THR A 174 1.84 20.86 1.01
CA THR A 174 0.93 21.36 -0.05
C THR A 174 1.42 22.69 -0.66
N GLY A 175 2.68 23.07 -0.43
CA GLY A 175 3.31 24.29 -0.94
C GLY A 175 4.23 24.01 -2.11
#